data_AF-A0ABD4JGZ9-F1
#
_entry.id   AF-A0ABD4JGZ9-F1
#
_cell.length_a   1.000
_cell.length_b   1.000
_cell.length_c   1.000
_cell.angle_alpha   90.00
_cell.angle_beta   90.00
_cell.angle_gamma   90.00
#
_symmetry.space_group_name_H-M   'P 1'
#
loop_
_entity.id
_entity.type
_entity.pdbx_description
1 polymer ?
#
loop_
_entity_poly.entity_id
_entity_poly.type
_entity_poly.pdbx_seq_one_letter_code
_entity_poly.pdbx_strand_id
1 'polypeptide(L)'
;MYGITEADKVFLKNKLENQKRYLDNNFLYINGKNIPYSHFYFSSWHNSNRYIAELNNRVSSLNDYAEKEGLKPIFAVLTLPSEYHRQKMITLKSGRSKLVYNKKYINDDKHSVKSGSNKLQFLVRSIMNSKHFRNIPPKQRCYISTKEPHLDGTCHLNLLVFVPEEYLNDCVSAIKSRFLDTHSKVETNINNPTAYIMKYIFKTLDDLRQNPKLENLTDITFWYLKHHIRRFTMSKTFVSLEIYRKLNGRIGLISLTKNYNKGLITVIIDPETKKPVQIFDEFGELWQKIKIPKVCNNTPYKMNDKNISKRFKELQLLNYIDELFGSDNKNIKCLNRIPINRMSNFELVNYYHNLDLENINLQHLGYVENILLERDLNCFTHINTPHDLNNLTANDFIKRGLNVNPS
;
A
#
# COMPACT_ATOMS: atom_id res chain seq x y z
N MET A 1 -8.12 -7.57 -26.93
CA MET A 1 -8.47 -6.20 -26.46
C MET A 1 -7.19 -5.46 -26.07
N TYR A 2 -7.18 -4.13 -26.02
CA TYR A 2 -6.03 -3.32 -25.56
C TYR A 2 -4.72 -3.48 -26.34
N GLY A 3 -4.77 -3.94 -27.60
CA GLY A 3 -3.55 -4.21 -28.38
C GLY A 3 -2.75 -5.44 -27.92
N ILE A 4 -3.38 -6.35 -27.16
CA ILE A 4 -2.80 -7.64 -26.77
C ILE A 4 -3.19 -8.72 -27.77
N THR A 5 -2.17 -9.38 -28.33
CA THR A 5 -2.32 -10.50 -29.28
C THR A 5 -2.24 -11.84 -28.54
N GLU A 6 -2.69 -12.93 -29.18
CA GLU A 6 -2.54 -14.28 -28.61
C GLU A 6 -1.07 -14.67 -28.41
N ALA A 7 -0.18 -14.25 -29.32
CA ALA A 7 1.26 -14.46 -29.17
C ALA A 7 1.81 -13.77 -27.91
N ASP A 8 1.37 -12.53 -27.62
CA ASP A 8 1.74 -11.82 -26.39
C ASP A 8 1.28 -12.61 -25.15
N LYS A 9 0.05 -13.13 -25.17
CA LYS A 9 -0.51 -13.90 -24.05
C LYS A 9 0.31 -15.15 -23.79
N VAL A 10 0.58 -15.95 -24.81
CA VAL A 10 1.39 -17.19 -24.68
C VAL A 10 2.77 -16.87 -24.13
N PHE A 11 3.45 -15.86 -24.70
CA PHE A 11 4.77 -15.45 -24.24
C PHE A 11 4.77 -15.00 -22.77
N LEU A 12 3.83 -14.13 -22.39
CA LEU A 12 3.74 -13.59 -21.04
C LEU A 12 3.31 -14.65 -20.02
N LYS A 13 2.41 -15.56 -20.38
CA LYS A 13 2.03 -16.72 -19.57
C LYS A 13 3.24 -17.60 -19.27
N ASN A 14 3.97 -18.02 -20.31
CA ASN A 14 5.20 -18.81 -20.15
C ASN A 14 6.23 -18.09 -19.27
N LYS A 15 6.37 -16.76 -19.42
CA LYS A 15 7.25 -15.96 -18.57
C LYS A 15 6.84 -16.00 -17.10
N LEU A 16 5.55 -15.83 -16.79
CA LEU A 16 5.03 -15.87 -15.42
C LEU A 16 5.14 -17.27 -14.80
N GLU A 17 4.91 -18.34 -15.57
CA GLU A 17 5.10 -19.72 -15.13
C GLU A 17 6.56 -20.00 -14.78
N ASN A 18 7.48 -19.59 -15.65
CA ASN A 18 8.91 -19.75 -15.41
C ASN A 18 9.37 -19.00 -14.16
N GLN A 19 8.85 -17.78 -13.95
CA GLN A 19 9.12 -17.01 -12.74
C GLN A 19 8.58 -17.70 -11.48
N LYS A 20 7.32 -18.14 -11.51
CA LYS A 20 6.71 -18.86 -10.38
C LYS A 20 7.47 -20.14 -10.06
N ARG A 21 7.76 -20.96 -11.08
CA ARG A 21 8.56 -22.17 -10.94
C ARG A 21 9.94 -21.89 -10.35
N TYR A 22 10.60 -20.83 -10.79
CA TYR A 22 11.89 -20.43 -10.20
C TYR A 22 11.73 -20.05 -8.72
N LEU A 23 10.74 -19.23 -8.37
CA LEU A 23 10.53 -18.78 -6.99
C LEU A 23 10.10 -19.90 -6.04
N ASP A 24 9.33 -20.87 -6.52
CA ASP A 24 8.85 -22.01 -5.73
C ASP A 24 9.92 -23.11 -5.58
N ASN A 25 10.83 -23.24 -6.54
CA ASN A 25 11.89 -24.28 -6.53
C ASN A 25 13.23 -23.80 -5.95
N ASN A 26 13.36 -22.53 -5.57
CA ASN A 26 14.55 -22.00 -4.91
C ASN A 26 14.22 -21.59 -3.48
N PHE A 27 15.12 -21.91 -2.54
CA PHE A 27 14.84 -21.84 -1.10
C PHE A 27 15.95 -21.12 -0.35
N LEU A 28 15.57 -20.49 0.76
CA LEU A 28 16.49 -20.06 1.80
C LEU A 28 16.34 -21.01 2.99
N TYR A 29 17.47 -21.48 3.52
CA TYR A 29 17.48 -22.21 4.78
C TYR A 29 17.55 -21.22 5.94
N ILE A 30 16.45 -21.11 6.69
CA ILE A 30 16.31 -20.18 7.82
C ILE A 30 15.74 -20.96 9.00
N ASN A 31 16.43 -20.92 10.14
CA ASN A 31 16.00 -21.53 11.42
C ASN A 31 15.56 -23.00 11.26
N GLY A 32 16.34 -23.81 10.55
CA GLY A 32 16.04 -25.23 10.36
C GLY A 32 15.02 -25.54 9.26
N LYS A 33 14.43 -24.53 8.60
CA LYS A 33 13.37 -24.69 7.60
C LYS A 33 13.80 -24.15 6.23
N ASN A 34 13.46 -24.89 5.17
CA ASN A 34 13.57 -24.41 3.79
C ASN A 34 12.35 -23.56 3.45
N ILE A 35 12.55 -22.25 3.27
CA ILE A 35 11.49 -21.31 2.91
C ILE A 35 11.67 -20.92 1.44
N PRO A 36 10.67 -21.14 0.56
CA PRO A 36 10.79 -20.82 -0.86
C PRO A 36 10.89 -19.31 -1.07
N TYR A 37 11.56 -18.90 -2.16
CA TYR A 37 11.70 -17.49 -2.52
C TYR A 37 10.33 -16.82 -2.76
N SER A 38 9.33 -17.58 -3.21
CA SER A 38 7.96 -17.09 -3.40
C SER A 38 7.34 -16.52 -2.12
N HIS A 39 7.75 -16.99 -0.94
CA HIS A 39 7.28 -16.46 0.34
C HIS A 39 7.73 -15.00 0.57
N PHE A 40 8.88 -14.61 0.02
CA PHE A 40 9.45 -13.27 0.16
C PHE A 40 9.12 -12.36 -1.03
N TYR A 41 8.71 -12.92 -2.16
CA TYR A 41 8.51 -12.17 -3.39
C TYR A 41 7.18 -11.41 -3.40
N PHE A 42 7.26 -10.08 -3.29
CA PHE A 42 6.09 -9.20 -3.24
C PHE A 42 5.73 -8.66 -4.63
N SER A 43 4.64 -9.15 -5.21
CA SER A 43 4.09 -8.63 -6.47
C SER A 43 2.59 -8.88 -6.55
N SER A 44 1.91 -8.14 -7.41
CA SER A 44 0.47 -8.31 -7.65
C SER A 44 0.09 -9.71 -8.15
N TRP A 45 1.03 -10.43 -8.77
CA TRP A 45 0.81 -11.80 -9.27
C TRP A 45 1.13 -12.87 -8.22
N HIS A 46 2.35 -12.88 -7.68
CA HIS A 46 2.81 -13.95 -6.80
C HIS A 46 2.21 -13.87 -5.39
N ASN A 47 1.81 -12.67 -4.94
CA ASN A 47 1.18 -12.47 -3.64
C ASN A 47 0.09 -11.39 -3.73
N SER A 48 -0.95 -11.67 -4.54
CA SER A 48 -2.03 -10.74 -4.86
C SER A 48 -2.78 -10.27 -3.61
N ASN A 49 -3.12 -11.16 -2.69
CA ASN A 49 -3.86 -10.84 -1.46
C ASN A 49 -3.11 -9.81 -0.61
N ARG A 50 -1.82 -10.03 -0.33
CA ARG A 50 -1.01 -9.09 0.44
C ARG A 50 -0.82 -7.76 -0.29
N TYR A 51 -0.62 -7.81 -1.61
CA TYR A 51 -0.51 -6.61 -2.44
C TYR A 51 -1.78 -5.76 -2.39
N ILE A 52 -2.95 -6.40 -2.51
CA ILE A 52 -4.24 -5.73 -2.48
C ILE A 52 -4.56 -5.20 -1.08
N ALA A 53 -4.28 -5.96 -0.03
CA ALA A 53 -4.45 -5.50 1.35
C ALA A 53 -3.57 -4.26 1.65
N GLU A 54 -2.30 -4.27 1.23
CA GLU A 54 -1.42 -3.10 1.35
C GLU A 54 -1.99 -1.89 0.59
N LEU A 55 -2.45 -2.11 -0.64
CA LEU A 55 -3.00 -1.05 -1.49
C LEU A 55 -4.25 -0.43 -0.86
N ASN A 56 -5.18 -1.25 -0.38
CA ASN A 56 -6.39 -0.79 0.30
C ASN A 56 -6.05 0.05 1.52
N ASN A 57 -5.13 -0.44 2.37
CA ASN A 57 -4.73 0.28 3.58
C ASN A 57 -4.10 1.64 3.22
N ARG A 58 -3.28 1.69 2.17
CA ARG A 58 -2.65 2.93 1.73
C ARG A 58 -3.65 3.96 1.22
N VAL A 59 -4.60 3.54 0.38
CA VAL A 59 -5.61 4.46 -0.17
C VAL A 59 -6.52 4.97 0.94
N SER A 60 -7.02 4.08 1.80
CA SER A 60 -7.82 4.45 2.98
C SER A 60 -7.04 5.41 3.88
N SER A 61 -5.78 5.08 4.19
CA SER A 61 -4.93 5.93 5.03
C SER A 61 -4.76 7.34 4.45
N LEU A 62 -4.61 7.46 3.13
CA LEU A 62 -4.49 8.76 2.46
C LEU A 62 -5.77 9.59 2.54
N ASN A 63 -6.92 8.93 2.42
CA ASN A 63 -8.22 9.57 2.53
C ASN A 63 -8.50 10.02 3.97
N ASP A 64 -8.29 9.15 4.96
CA ASP A 64 -8.42 9.49 6.37
C ASP A 64 -7.50 10.66 6.76
N TYR A 65 -6.30 10.70 6.17
CA TYR A 65 -5.38 11.82 6.32
C TYR A 65 -5.96 13.11 5.72
N ALA A 66 -6.46 13.05 4.49
CA ALA A 66 -7.03 14.22 3.81
C ALA A 66 -8.26 14.76 4.54
N GLU A 67 -9.14 13.88 5.05
CA GLU A 67 -10.31 14.27 5.84
C GLU A 67 -9.91 14.96 7.14
N LYS A 68 -8.93 14.42 7.87
CA LYS A 68 -8.42 15.02 9.12
C LYS A 68 -7.80 16.39 8.91
N GLU A 69 -7.12 16.60 7.79
CA GLU A 69 -6.51 17.88 7.42
C GLU A 69 -7.49 18.81 6.69
N GLY A 70 -8.78 18.43 6.57
CA GLY A 70 -9.80 19.26 5.92
C GLY A 70 -9.59 19.48 4.41
N LEU A 71 -8.82 18.61 3.75
CA LEU A 71 -8.47 18.77 2.34
C LEU A 71 -9.63 18.36 1.43
N LYS A 72 -9.80 19.11 0.34
CA LYS A 72 -10.83 18.87 -0.67
C LYS A 72 -10.28 18.06 -1.86
N PRO A 73 -11.06 17.10 -2.38
CA PRO A 73 -10.65 16.26 -3.50
C PRO A 73 -10.83 16.96 -4.86
N ILE A 74 -9.89 16.74 -5.77
CA ILE A 74 -9.96 17.07 -7.19
C ILE A 74 -9.64 15.79 -7.96
N PHE A 75 -10.55 15.33 -8.80
CA PHE A 75 -10.32 14.20 -9.68
C PHE A 75 -10.19 14.66 -11.12
N ALA A 76 -9.13 14.21 -11.79
CA ALA A 76 -8.88 14.51 -13.18
C ALA A 76 -8.64 13.24 -14.00
N VAL A 77 -9.28 13.15 -15.16
CA VAL A 77 -8.95 12.16 -16.19
C VAL A 77 -8.10 12.86 -17.24
N LEU A 78 -6.88 12.37 -17.43
CA LEU A 78 -5.91 12.89 -18.37
C LEU A 78 -5.79 11.91 -19.55
N THR A 79 -6.15 12.39 -20.73
CA THR A 79 -6.13 11.61 -21.97
C THR A 79 -5.00 12.09 -22.87
N LEU A 80 -4.46 11.17 -23.68
CA LEU A 80 -3.45 11.50 -24.66
C LEU A 80 -4.09 12.16 -25.90
N PRO A 81 -3.34 12.99 -26.63
CA PRO A 81 -3.80 13.53 -27.90
C PRO A 81 -4.13 12.43 -28.93
N SER A 82 -4.91 12.80 -29.93
CA SER A 82 -5.36 11.92 -31.01
C SER A 82 -4.23 11.14 -31.71
N GLU A 83 -3.01 11.67 -31.82
CA GLU A 83 -1.89 10.96 -32.46
C GLU A 83 -1.47 9.66 -31.76
N TYR A 84 -1.82 9.47 -30.48
CA TYR A 84 -1.59 8.24 -29.73
C TYR A 84 -2.71 7.21 -29.88
N HIS A 85 -3.84 7.57 -30.49
CA HIS A 85 -5.04 6.73 -30.58
C HIS A 85 -5.15 6.09 -31.95
N ARG A 86 -5.02 4.77 -32.03
CA ARG A 86 -5.13 4.02 -33.30
C ARG A 86 -6.55 4.05 -33.86
N GLN A 87 -7.54 4.10 -32.98
CA GLN A 87 -8.95 4.14 -33.34
C GLN A 87 -9.62 5.36 -32.74
N LYS A 88 -10.66 5.86 -33.42
CA LYS A 88 -11.54 6.90 -32.90
C LYS A 88 -12.99 6.48 -33.07
N MET A 89 -13.85 6.91 -32.15
CA MET A 89 -15.29 6.77 -32.34
C MET A 89 -15.80 7.89 -33.24
N ILE A 90 -16.64 7.54 -34.21
CA ILE A 90 -17.42 8.49 -35.00
C ILE A 90 -18.91 8.21 -34.81
N THR A 91 -19.71 9.27 -34.75
CA THR A 91 -21.16 9.16 -34.78
C THR A 91 -21.61 9.13 -36.23
N LEU A 92 -22.30 8.06 -36.62
CA LEU A 92 -22.91 7.94 -37.95
C LEU A 92 -24.14 8.84 -38.04
N LYS A 93 -24.58 9.16 -39.27
CA LYS A 93 -25.83 9.92 -39.51
C LYS A 93 -27.06 9.28 -38.84
N SER A 94 -27.02 7.98 -38.59
CA SER A 94 -28.05 7.21 -37.88
C SER A 94 -28.01 7.33 -36.34
N GLY A 95 -27.13 8.16 -35.79
CA GLY A 95 -26.92 8.30 -34.34
C GLY A 95 -26.08 7.18 -33.70
N ARG A 96 -25.79 6.09 -34.42
CA ARG A 96 -24.97 4.99 -33.92
C ARG A 96 -23.48 5.36 -33.93
N SER A 97 -22.76 4.98 -32.87
CA SER A 97 -21.31 5.16 -32.78
C SER A 97 -20.57 3.99 -33.42
N LYS A 98 -19.51 4.27 -34.20
CA LYS A 98 -18.63 3.26 -34.81
C LYS A 98 -17.17 3.59 -34.54
N LEU A 99 -16.38 2.57 -34.17
CA LEU A 99 -14.93 2.66 -34.11
C LEU A 99 -14.34 2.59 -35.53
N VAL A 100 -13.55 3.59 -35.90
CA VAL A 100 -12.85 3.66 -37.19
C VAL A 100 -11.37 3.94 -36.96
N TYR A 101 -10.54 3.62 -37.96
CA TYR A 101 -9.13 3.97 -37.93
C TYR A 101 -8.94 5.49 -37.85
N ASN A 102 -8.02 5.92 -36.99
CA ASN A 102 -7.70 7.33 -36.84
C ASN A 102 -6.57 7.74 -37.79
N LYS A 103 -6.89 8.59 -38.78
CA LYS A 103 -5.90 9.12 -39.73
C LYS A 103 -4.77 9.94 -39.08
N LYS A 104 -4.97 10.46 -37.87
CA LYS A 104 -3.95 11.20 -37.12
C LYS A 104 -2.99 10.29 -36.34
N TYR A 105 -3.27 8.99 -36.24
CA TYR A 105 -2.44 8.05 -35.50
C TYR A 105 -1.04 7.99 -36.09
N ILE A 106 -0.03 8.14 -35.22
CA ILE A 106 1.38 8.02 -35.59
C ILE A 106 1.89 6.69 -35.04
N ASN A 107 2.39 5.84 -35.93
CA ASN A 107 2.93 4.54 -35.57
C ASN A 107 4.46 4.60 -35.44
N ASP A 108 4.95 5.17 -34.34
CA ASP A 108 6.38 5.22 -34.01
C ASP A 108 6.63 4.92 -32.51
N ASP A 109 7.90 4.84 -32.12
CA ASP A 109 8.28 4.57 -30.73
C ASP A 109 7.87 5.71 -29.78
N LYS A 110 7.80 6.96 -30.27
CA LYS A 110 7.42 8.16 -29.49
C LYS A 110 5.93 8.21 -29.17
N HIS A 111 5.12 7.50 -29.95
CA HIS A 111 3.67 7.36 -29.79
C HIS A 111 3.26 5.97 -29.30
N SER A 112 4.23 5.12 -28.96
CA SER A 112 3.97 3.84 -28.31
C SER A 112 3.20 4.00 -26.99
N VAL A 113 2.50 2.93 -26.58
CA VAL A 113 1.77 2.86 -25.30
C VAL A 113 2.64 3.26 -24.10
N LYS A 114 3.90 2.83 -24.10
CA LYS A 114 4.87 3.17 -23.05
C LYS A 114 5.22 4.66 -23.07
N SER A 115 5.49 5.22 -24.24
CA SER A 115 5.79 6.65 -24.40
C SER A 115 4.60 7.53 -24.01
N GLY A 116 3.38 7.15 -24.38
CA GLY A 116 2.16 7.81 -23.92
C GLY A 116 1.99 7.77 -22.39
N SER A 117 2.21 6.60 -21.78
CA SER A 117 2.21 6.43 -20.32
C SER A 117 3.25 7.32 -19.62
N ASN A 118 4.42 7.50 -20.22
CA ASN A 118 5.46 8.41 -19.72
C ASN A 118 5.03 9.87 -19.89
N LYS A 119 4.46 10.26 -21.04
CA LYS A 119 3.95 11.63 -21.30
C LYS A 119 2.90 12.04 -20.26
N LEU A 120 1.95 11.16 -19.94
CA LEU A 120 0.98 11.40 -18.87
C LEU A 120 1.64 11.52 -17.48
N GLN A 121 2.70 10.76 -17.21
CA GLN A 121 3.43 10.89 -15.95
C GLN A 121 4.20 12.21 -15.84
N PHE A 122 4.79 12.68 -16.94
CA PHE A 122 5.41 14.00 -17.02
C PHE A 122 4.38 15.11 -16.86
N LEU A 123 3.17 14.92 -17.39
CA LEU A 123 2.06 15.84 -17.21
C LEU A 123 1.69 16.00 -15.73
N VAL A 124 1.51 14.89 -15.00
CA VAL A 124 1.26 14.93 -13.54
C VAL A 124 2.39 15.66 -12.82
N ARG A 125 3.65 15.40 -13.17
CA ARG A 125 4.79 16.13 -12.57
C ARG A 125 4.73 17.64 -12.86
N SER A 126 4.38 18.03 -14.08
CA SER A 126 4.20 19.43 -14.46
C SER A 126 3.07 20.10 -13.66
N ILE A 127 1.95 19.40 -13.43
CA ILE A 127 0.86 19.87 -12.57
C ILE A 127 1.36 20.09 -11.14
N MET A 128 2.00 19.09 -10.53
CA MET A 128 2.49 19.17 -9.14
C MET A 128 3.60 20.22 -8.94
N ASN A 129 4.34 20.55 -10.01
CA ASN A 129 5.38 21.58 -10.03
C ASN A 129 4.88 22.98 -10.41
N SER A 130 3.58 23.12 -10.74
CA SER A 130 2.99 24.44 -10.98
C SER A 130 3.05 25.33 -9.74
N LYS A 131 3.00 26.65 -9.93
CA LYS A 131 3.01 27.62 -8.82
C LYS A 131 1.90 27.34 -7.81
N HIS A 132 0.68 27.13 -8.29
CA HIS A 132 -0.50 26.83 -7.45
C HIS A 132 -0.26 25.65 -6.51
N PHE A 133 0.30 24.55 -7.04
CA PHE A 133 0.60 23.38 -6.22
C PHE A 133 1.82 23.59 -5.31
N ARG A 134 2.88 24.27 -5.78
CA ARG A 134 4.11 24.49 -5.00
C ARG A 134 3.92 25.43 -3.82
N ASN A 135 2.95 26.34 -3.91
CA ASN A 135 2.60 27.24 -2.81
C ASN A 135 1.96 26.50 -1.63
N ILE A 136 1.42 25.29 -1.86
CA ILE A 136 0.83 24.47 -0.81
C ILE A 136 1.93 23.68 -0.08
N PRO A 137 2.01 23.78 1.26
CA PRO A 137 2.94 22.98 2.05
C PRO A 137 2.82 21.48 1.73
N PRO A 138 3.93 20.72 1.66
CA PRO A 138 3.89 19.28 1.33
C PRO A 138 2.98 18.43 2.22
N LYS A 139 2.74 18.85 3.47
CA LYS A 139 1.80 18.18 4.39
C LYS A 139 0.33 18.45 4.00
N GLN A 140 0.03 19.60 3.41
CA GLN A 140 -1.33 20.00 3.06
C GLN A 140 -1.71 19.60 1.63
N ARG A 141 -0.93 18.74 0.98
CA ARG A 141 -1.28 18.19 -0.34
C ARG A 141 -0.88 16.73 -0.46
N CYS A 142 -1.76 15.95 -1.04
CA CYS A 142 -1.46 14.56 -1.37
C CYS A 142 -2.17 14.15 -2.66
N TYR A 143 -1.70 13.08 -3.28
CA TYR A 143 -2.31 12.62 -4.53
C TYR A 143 -2.12 11.12 -4.77
N ILE A 144 -3.00 10.59 -5.61
CA ILE A 144 -2.99 9.23 -6.15
C ILE A 144 -3.14 9.36 -7.67
N SER A 145 -2.36 8.61 -8.42
CA SER A 145 -2.58 8.47 -9.86
C SER A 145 -2.65 7.01 -10.27
N THR A 146 -3.62 6.64 -11.07
CA THR A 146 -3.75 5.32 -11.69
C THR A 146 -3.70 5.44 -13.19
N LYS A 147 -3.17 4.42 -13.87
CA LYS A 147 -3.16 4.36 -15.34
C LYS A 147 -4.09 3.24 -15.76
N GLU A 148 -4.76 3.36 -16.90
CA GLU A 148 -5.53 2.27 -17.51
C GLU A 148 -5.46 2.34 -19.04
N PRO A 149 -5.70 1.21 -19.74
CA PRO A 149 -5.87 1.21 -21.19
C PRO A 149 -7.30 1.61 -21.60
N HIS A 150 -7.40 2.43 -22.64
CA HIS A 150 -8.56 2.47 -23.53
C HIS A 150 -8.65 1.18 -24.35
N LEU A 151 -9.82 0.88 -24.93
CA LEU A 151 -10.06 -0.35 -25.71
C LEU A 151 -9.03 -0.58 -26.84
N ASP A 152 -8.53 0.51 -27.44
CA ASP A 152 -7.49 0.51 -28.48
C ASP A 152 -6.07 0.24 -27.96
N GLY A 153 -5.89 0.19 -26.63
CA GLY A 153 -4.63 -0.04 -25.93
C GLY A 153 -3.93 1.23 -25.47
N THR A 154 -4.41 2.41 -25.89
CA THR A 154 -3.80 3.69 -25.53
C THR A 154 -4.00 3.98 -24.04
N CYS A 155 -2.95 4.45 -23.37
CA CYS A 155 -2.99 4.74 -21.94
C CYS A 155 -3.80 6.03 -21.67
N HIS A 156 -4.63 6.02 -20.64
CA HIS A 156 -5.06 7.23 -19.93
C HIS A 156 -4.63 7.18 -18.47
N LEU A 157 -4.70 8.32 -17.79
CA LEU A 157 -4.33 8.46 -16.38
C LEU A 157 -5.46 9.13 -15.60
N ASN A 158 -5.83 8.52 -14.48
CA ASN A 158 -6.71 9.12 -13.49
C ASN A 158 -5.84 9.71 -12.38
N LEU A 159 -6.10 10.95 -11.99
CA LEU A 159 -5.39 11.69 -10.96
C LEU A 159 -6.40 12.12 -9.90
N LEU A 160 -6.27 11.63 -8.68
CA LEU A 160 -6.98 12.14 -7.51
C LEU A 160 -5.99 12.95 -6.67
N VAL A 161 -6.30 14.20 -6.41
CA VAL A 161 -5.48 15.14 -5.64
C VAL A 161 -6.32 15.66 -4.49
N PHE A 162 -5.69 15.90 -3.35
CA PHE A 162 -6.30 16.59 -2.21
C PHE A 162 -5.49 17.85 -1.90
N VAL A 163 -6.20 18.97 -1.74
CA VAL A 163 -5.63 20.31 -1.48
C VAL A 163 -6.53 21.10 -0.52
N PRO A 164 -6.04 22.15 0.15
CA PRO A 164 -6.89 23.00 0.98
C PRO A 164 -7.94 23.72 0.14
N GLU A 165 -9.08 24.03 0.74
CA GLU A 165 -10.22 24.64 0.06
C GLU A 165 -9.87 25.96 -0.62
N GLU A 166 -9.04 26.80 0.01
CA GLU A 166 -8.58 28.07 -0.56
C GLU A 166 -7.80 27.93 -1.89
N TYR A 167 -7.17 26.77 -2.14
CA TYR A 167 -6.38 26.52 -3.35
C TYR A 167 -7.14 25.70 -4.41
N LEU A 168 -8.39 25.30 -4.15
CA LEU A 168 -9.14 24.39 -5.00
C LEU A 168 -9.23 24.91 -6.45
N ASN A 169 -9.74 26.14 -6.63
CA ASN A 169 -9.98 26.73 -7.95
C ASN A 169 -8.69 26.97 -8.74
N ASP A 170 -7.64 27.38 -8.03
CA ASP A 170 -6.29 27.57 -8.56
C ASP A 170 -5.69 26.26 -9.07
N CYS A 171 -5.82 25.20 -8.27
CA CYS A 171 -5.34 23.86 -8.63
C CYS A 171 -6.13 23.28 -9.79
N VAL A 172 -7.46 23.45 -9.83
CA VAL A 172 -8.30 23.06 -10.96
C VAL A 172 -7.86 23.77 -12.24
N SER A 173 -7.62 25.08 -12.16
CA SER A 173 -7.12 25.87 -13.30
C SER A 173 -5.76 25.38 -13.78
N ALA A 174 -4.84 25.08 -12.86
CA ALA A 174 -3.52 24.55 -13.17
C ALA A 174 -3.56 23.17 -13.86
N ILE A 175 -4.53 22.33 -13.52
CA ILE A 175 -4.78 21.04 -14.16
C ILE A 175 -5.34 21.26 -15.57
N LYS A 176 -6.42 22.03 -15.70
CA LYS A 176 -7.10 22.29 -16.98
C LYS A 176 -6.17 22.94 -18.00
N SER A 177 -5.34 23.90 -17.58
CA SER A 177 -4.39 24.60 -18.46
C SER A 177 -3.32 23.69 -19.07
N ARG A 178 -3.20 22.45 -18.58
CA ARG A 178 -2.21 21.46 -19.03
C ARG A 178 -2.84 20.31 -19.81
N PHE A 179 -4.15 20.31 -20.02
CA PHE A 179 -4.81 19.26 -20.79
C PHE A 179 -4.18 19.09 -22.17
N LEU A 180 -3.84 17.85 -22.50
CA LEU A 180 -3.27 17.49 -23.80
C LEU A 180 -4.36 17.20 -24.84
N ASP A 181 -5.57 16.90 -24.37
CA ASP A 181 -6.70 16.50 -25.20
C ASP A 181 -8.02 17.01 -24.61
N THR A 182 -8.98 17.32 -25.49
CA THR A 182 -10.30 17.86 -25.15
C THR A 182 -11.19 16.89 -24.37
N HIS A 183 -10.90 15.58 -24.41
CA HIS A 183 -11.62 14.57 -23.65
C HIS A 183 -11.17 14.47 -22.18
N SER A 184 -10.11 15.18 -21.80
CA SER A 184 -9.69 15.29 -20.40
C SER A 184 -10.76 15.99 -19.58
N LYS A 185 -10.98 15.55 -18.34
CA LYS A 185 -12.06 16.06 -17.46
C LYS A 185 -11.53 16.33 -16.06
N VAL A 186 -12.14 17.28 -15.36
CA VAL A 186 -11.96 17.52 -13.92
C VAL A 186 -13.32 17.46 -13.24
N GLU A 187 -13.39 16.78 -12.11
CA GLU A 187 -14.52 16.71 -11.20
C GLU A 187 -14.06 17.12 -9.79
N THR A 188 -14.86 17.93 -9.11
CA THR A 188 -14.58 18.39 -7.74
C THR A 188 -15.68 18.00 -6.77
N ASN A 189 -16.88 17.69 -7.26
CA ASN A 189 -17.98 17.23 -6.42
C ASN A 189 -17.89 15.72 -6.21
N ILE A 190 -17.05 15.31 -5.25
CA ILE A 190 -16.74 13.90 -5.00
C ILE A 190 -17.06 13.57 -3.55
N ASN A 191 -18.21 12.93 -3.34
CA ASN A 191 -18.66 12.53 -2.01
C ASN A 191 -17.78 11.45 -1.37
N ASN A 192 -17.28 10.49 -2.16
CA ASN A 192 -16.41 9.42 -1.67
C ASN A 192 -15.18 9.24 -2.57
N PRO A 193 -14.10 10.01 -2.33
CA PRO A 193 -12.88 9.96 -3.12
C PRO A 193 -12.21 8.59 -3.12
N THR A 194 -12.25 7.89 -1.99
CA THR A 194 -11.75 6.52 -1.84
C THR A 194 -12.44 5.56 -2.80
N ALA A 195 -13.76 5.47 -2.74
CA ALA A 195 -14.52 4.59 -3.63
C ALA A 195 -14.27 4.95 -5.11
N TYR A 196 -14.18 6.25 -5.40
CA TYR A 196 -13.95 6.75 -6.74
C TYR A 196 -12.61 6.29 -7.33
N ILE A 197 -11.49 6.44 -6.60
CA ILE A 197 -10.18 5.97 -7.09
C ILE A 197 -10.05 4.44 -7.03
N MET A 198 -10.65 3.81 -6.02
CA MET A 198 -10.62 2.36 -5.85
C MET A 198 -11.36 1.63 -6.97
N LYS A 199 -12.40 2.24 -7.56
CA LYS A 199 -13.03 1.74 -8.79
C LYS A 199 -12.01 1.50 -9.90
N TYR A 200 -11.14 2.49 -10.17
CA TYR A 200 -10.11 2.39 -11.20
C TYR A 200 -9.00 1.40 -10.80
N ILE A 201 -8.57 1.45 -9.54
CA ILE A 201 -7.56 0.50 -9.03
C ILE A 201 -8.05 -0.95 -9.19
N PHE A 202 -9.26 -1.25 -8.73
CA PHE A 202 -9.78 -2.61 -8.72
C PHE A 202 -10.13 -3.12 -10.11
N LYS A 203 -10.64 -2.27 -11.00
CA LYS A 203 -10.81 -2.61 -12.41
C LYS A 203 -9.52 -3.16 -13.04
N THR A 204 -8.36 -2.71 -12.56
CA THR A 204 -7.06 -3.24 -13.04
C THR A 204 -6.61 -4.52 -12.34
N LEU A 205 -7.20 -4.87 -11.20
CA LEU A 205 -6.83 -5.98 -10.32
C LEU A 205 -7.89 -7.10 -10.27
N ASP A 206 -9.00 -6.99 -10.99
CA ASP A 206 -10.14 -7.91 -10.92
C ASP A 206 -9.75 -9.39 -11.08
N ASP A 207 -8.94 -9.69 -12.11
CA ASP A 207 -8.47 -11.05 -12.41
C ASP A 207 -7.63 -11.67 -11.27
N LEU A 208 -7.02 -10.83 -10.44
CA LEU A 208 -6.13 -11.25 -9.36
C LEU A 208 -6.87 -11.48 -8.04
N ARG A 209 -8.14 -11.04 -7.95
CA ARG A 209 -8.99 -11.14 -6.75
C ARG A 209 -9.78 -12.43 -6.69
N GLN A 210 -10.35 -12.87 -7.82
CA GLN A 210 -11.36 -13.92 -7.81
C GLN A 210 -10.79 -15.33 -7.95
N ASN A 211 -9.68 -15.52 -8.68
CA ASN A 211 -9.02 -16.83 -8.81
C ASN A 211 -7.63 -16.68 -9.48
N PRO A 212 -6.50 -16.64 -8.73
CA PRO A 212 -5.16 -16.32 -9.24
C PRO A 212 -4.53 -17.50 -10.01
N LYS A 213 -5.29 -18.07 -10.96
CA LYS A 213 -4.78 -19.01 -11.96
C LYS A 213 -4.36 -18.23 -13.19
N LEU A 214 -3.29 -18.69 -13.82
CA LEU A 214 -2.71 -18.03 -14.99
C LEU A 214 -3.69 -17.98 -16.17
N GLU A 215 -4.56 -18.98 -16.24
CA GLU A 215 -5.63 -19.11 -17.24
C GLU A 215 -6.66 -17.99 -17.15
N ASN A 216 -6.85 -17.41 -15.96
CA ASN A 216 -7.87 -16.39 -15.68
C ASN A 216 -7.36 -14.95 -15.87
N LEU A 217 -6.08 -14.76 -16.21
CA LEU A 217 -5.54 -13.42 -16.46
C LEU A 217 -6.19 -12.81 -17.70
N THR A 218 -6.73 -11.59 -17.56
CA THR A 218 -7.32 -10.87 -18.69
C THR A 218 -6.29 -10.04 -19.44
N ASP A 219 -6.71 -9.57 -20.61
CA ASP A 219 -5.94 -8.65 -21.46
C ASP A 219 -5.46 -7.40 -20.70
N ILE A 220 -6.18 -6.94 -19.66
CA ILE A 220 -5.76 -5.80 -18.82
C ILE A 220 -4.44 -6.13 -18.12
N THR A 221 -4.35 -7.31 -17.50
CA THR A 221 -3.15 -7.73 -16.78
C THR A 221 -1.97 -7.89 -17.73
N PHE A 222 -2.19 -8.50 -18.90
CA PHE A 222 -1.16 -8.62 -19.93
C PHE A 222 -0.69 -7.27 -20.47
N TRP A 223 -1.57 -6.28 -20.60
CA TRP A 223 -1.21 -4.93 -21.02
C TRP A 223 -0.19 -4.27 -20.08
N TYR A 224 -0.38 -4.38 -18.75
CA TYR A 224 0.60 -3.88 -17.79
C TYR A 224 1.95 -4.58 -17.90
N LEU A 225 1.93 -5.91 -18.09
CA LEU A 225 3.13 -6.73 -18.16
C LEU A 225 3.92 -6.45 -19.44
N LYS A 226 3.25 -6.43 -20.60
CA LYS A 226 3.84 -6.16 -21.93
C LYS A 226 4.52 -4.80 -21.97
N HIS A 227 3.84 -3.76 -21.48
CA HIS A 227 4.32 -2.39 -21.58
C HIS A 227 5.09 -1.92 -20.34
N HIS A 228 5.29 -2.78 -19.34
CA HIS A 228 5.96 -2.43 -18.08
C HIS A 228 5.38 -1.16 -17.44
N ILE A 229 4.05 -1.06 -17.39
CA ILE A 229 3.35 0.11 -16.85
C ILE A 229 3.09 -0.10 -15.37
N ARG A 230 3.46 0.90 -14.56
CA ARG A 230 3.10 0.95 -13.14
C ARG A 230 1.63 1.33 -13.01
N ARG A 231 0.84 0.47 -12.35
CA ARG A 231 -0.61 0.60 -12.18
C ARG A 231 -1.01 1.84 -11.38
N PHE A 232 -0.32 2.09 -10.27
CA PHE A 232 -0.65 3.18 -9.35
C PHE A 232 0.60 3.88 -8.80
N THR A 233 0.45 5.16 -8.46
CA THR A 233 1.46 5.99 -7.79
C THR A 233 0.76 6.85 -6.75
N MET A 234 1.44 7.15 -5.64
CA MET A 234 0.92 8.02 -4.58
C MET A 234 2.00 9.02 -4.14
N SER A 235 1.59 10.12 -3.51
CA SER A 235 2.47 11.07 -2.85
C SER A 235 3.29 10.44 -1.71
N LYS A 236 4.42 11.06 -1.36
CA LYS A 236 5.26 10.69 -0.21
C LYS A 236 4.70 11.27 1.10
N THR A 237 3.41 11.11 1.33
CA THR A 237 2.72 11.64 2.53
C THR A 237 3.04 10.80 3.77
N PHE A 238 3.25 9.50 3.58
CA PHE A 238 3.52 8.56 4.65
C PHE A 238 4.99 8.16 4.71
N VAL A 239 5.36 7.55 5.85
CA VAL A 239 6.62 6.83 6.02
C VAL A 239 6.89 5.89 4.84
N SER A 240 8.16 5.66 4.53
CA SER A 240 8.53 4.84 3.39
C SER A 240 7.91 3.43 3.51
N LEU A 241 7.45 2.90 2.38
CA LEU A 241 6.91 1.53 2.34
C LEU A 241 7.94 0.49 2.72
N GLU A 242 9.23 0.81 2.58
CA GLU A 242 10.30 -0.07 3.01
C GLU A 242 10.25 -0.28 4.53
N ILE A 243 10.09 0.79 5.31
CA ILE A 243 9.91 0.73 6.77
C ILE A 243 8.58 0.02 7.10
N TYR A 244 7.47 0.46 6.49
CA TYR A 244 6.16 -0.13 6.75
C TYR A 244 6.09 -1.65 6.50
N ARG A 245 6.74 -2.13 5.44
CA ARG A 245 6.78 -3.56 5.10
C ARG A 245 7.63 -4.39 6.07
N LYS A 246 8.68 -3.82 6.69
CA LYS A 246 9.49 -4.52 7.70
C LYS A 246 8.67 -4.86 8.95
N LEU A 247 7.73 -3.99 9.30
CA LEU A 247 6.84 -4.20 10.44
C LEU A 247 5.63 -5.10 10.11
N ASN A 248 5.53 -5.59 8.86
CA ASN A 248 4.51 -6.53 8.39
C ASN A 248 3.07 -6.18 8.78
N GLY A 249 2.72 -4.89 8.80
CA GLY A 249 1.38 -4.42 9.15
C GLY A 249 1.02 -4.49 10.65
N ARG A 250 1.96 -4.82 11.55
CA ARG A 250 1.76 -4.77 13.01
C ARG A 250 1.34 -3.37 13.49
N ILE A 251 1.84 -2.35 12.80
CA ILE A 251 1.51 -0.95 13.05
C ILE A 251 0.84 -0.39 11.78
N GLY A 252 -0.34 0.22 11.94
CA GLY A 252 -1.04 0.87 10.82
C GLY A 252 -0.23 2.01 10.21
N LEU A 253 -0.40 2.27 8.91
CA LEU A 253 0.45 3.22 8.17
C LEU A 253 0.39 4.65 8.72
N ILE A 254 -0.81 5.12 9.10
CA ILE A 254 -0.99 6.43 9.75
C ILE A 254 -0.26 6.48 11.09
N SER A 255 -0.49 5.47 11.94
CA SER A 255 0.13 5.40 13.28
C SER A 255 1.66 5.36 13.18
N LEU A 256 2.19 4.50 12.30
CA LEU A 256 3.62 4.41 12.04
C LEU A 256 4.19 5.74 11.56
N THR A 257 3.49 6.44 10.65
CA THR A 257 3.93 7.75 10.15
C THR A 257 3.93 8.80 11.27
N LYS A 258 2.89 8.83 12.11
CA LYS A 258 2.81 9.74 13.26
C LYS A 258 3.94 9.48 14.27
N ASN A 259 4.14 8.24 14.66
CA ASN A 259 5.15 7.85 15.65
C ASN A 259 6.56 8.10 15.12
N TYR A 260 6.81 7.80 13.84
CA TYR A 260 8.08 8.13 13.18
C TYR A 260 8.36 9.64 13.17
N ASN A 261 7.37 10.46 12.79
CA ASN A 261 7.54 11.91 12.76
C ASN A 261 7.70 12.55 14.15
N LYS A 262 7.13 11.92 15.19
CA LYS A 262 7.28 12.35 16.59
C LYS A 262 8.57 11.84 17.26
N GLY A 263 9.38 11.04 16.56
CA GLY A 263 10.59 10.43 17.13
C GLY A 263 10.35 9.22 18.04
N LEU A 264 9.09 8.78 18.21
CA LEU A 264 8.73 7.61 19.02
C LEU A 264 9.17 6.29 18.35
N ILE A 265 9.32 6.29 17.02
CA ILE A 265 9.91 5.17 16.28
C ILE A 265 11.17 5.67 15.59
N THR A 266 12.30 5.05 15.91
CA THR A 266 13.58 5.34 15.30
C THR A 266 13.94 4.28 14.28
N VAL A 267 14.47 4.72 13.13
CA VAL A 267 14.91 3.84 12.04
C VAL A 267 16.39 4.11 11.77
N ILE A 268 17.23 3.12 12.06
CA ILE A 268 18.65 3.16 11.68
C ILE A 268 18.77 2.74 10.21
N ILE A 269 19.46 3.57 9.44
CA ILE A 269 19.64 3.39 8.00
C ILE A 269 21.12 3.17 7.71
N ASP A 270 21.41 2.21 6.85
CA ASP A 270 22.75 1.99 6.31
C ASP A 270 23.16 3.19 5.43
N PRO A 271 24.31 3.85 5.71
CA PRO A 271 24.68 5.10 5.05
C PRO A 271 24.96 4.93 3.55
N GLU A 272 25.41 3.75 3.12
CA GLU A 272 25.74 3.44 1.73
C GLU A 272 24.50 3.02 0.94
N THR A 273 23.78 2.03 1.46
CA THR A 273 22.64 1.44 0.73
C THR A 273 21.34 2.22 0.92
N LYS A 274 21.30 3.13 1.90
CA LYS A 274 20.10 3.87 2.35
C LYS A 274 18.94 2.96 2.77
N LYS A 275 19.23 1.71 3.15
CA LYS A 275 18.23 0.72 3.58
C LYS A 275 18.10 0.64 5.11
N PRO A 276 16.91 0.36 5.66
CA PRO A 276 16.74 0.13 7.09
C PRO A 276 17.55 -1.07 7.57
N VAL A 277 18.29 -0.88 8.67
CA VAL A 277 19.07 -1.91 9.39
C VAL A 277 18.35 -2.31 10.67
N GLN A 278 17.74 -1.35 11.36
CA GLN A 278 17.06 -1.57 12.62
C GLN A 278 15.90 -0.59 12.76
N ILE A 279 14.80 -1.05 13.36
CA ILE A 279 13.63 -0.25 13.73
C ILE A 279 13.32 -0.59 15.19
N PHE A 280 13.20 0.43 16.02
CA PHE A 280 12.93 0.27 17.44
C PHE A 280 12.09 1.44 17.94
N ASP A 281 11.41 1.19 19.05
CA ASP A 281 10.72 2.20 19.85
C ASP A 281 11.26 2.16 21.28
N GLU A 282 10.59 2.88 22.19
CA GLU A 282 10.94 2.94 23.61
C GLU A 282 10.81 1.57 24.33
N PHE A 283 10.02 0.63 23.80
CA PHE A 283 9.84 -0.70 24.36
C PHE A 283 10.85 -1.72 23.80
N GLY A 284 11.70 -1.28 22.87
CA GLY A 284 12.79 -2.06 22.32
C GLY A 284 12.66 -2.33 20.83
N GLU A 285 13.24 -3.44 20.41
CA GLU A 285 13.43 -3.73 19.00
C GLU A 285 12.16 -4.21 18.30
N LEU A 286 11.66 -3.41 17.37
CA LEU A 286 10.53 -3.76 16.52
C LEU A 286 10.96 -4.64 15.34
N TRP A 287 12.15 -4.38 14.79
CA TRP A 287 12.71 -5.14 13.68
C TRP A 287 14.23 -4.96 13.57
N GLN A 288 14.95 -6.06 13.36
CA GLN A 288 16.36 -6.04 12.96
C GLN A 288 16.58 -6.71 11.61
N LYS A 289 17.53 -6.17 10.86
CA LYS A 289 18.13 -6.89 9.73
C LYS A 289 18.97 -8.04 10.30
N ILE A 290 18.48 -9.27 10.15
CA ILE A 290 19.25 -10.47 10.46
C ILE A 290 20.53 -10.45 9.63
N LYS A 291 21.68 -10.34 10.29
CA LYS A 291 23.00 -10.57 9.68
C LYS A 291 23.21 -12.07 9.63
N ILE A 292 23.02 -12.67 8.45
CA ILE A 292 23.42 -14.05 8.23
C ILE A 292 24.96 -14.03 8.17
N PRO A 293 25.68 -14.75 9.04
CA PRO A 293 27.11 -14.92 8.89
C PRO A 293 27.37 -15.47 7.49
N LYS A 294 28.29 -14.89 6.72
CA LYS A 294 28.72 -15.48 5.45
C LYS A 294 29.36 -16.83 5.77
N VAL A 295 28.57 -17.91 5.73
CA VAL A 295 29.11 -19.25 5.64
C VAL A 295 29.62 -19.36 4.20
N CYS A 296 30.92 -19.19 4.02
CA CYS A 296 31.61 -19.41 2.75
C CYS A 296 31.64 -20.91 2.42
N ASN A 297 30.49 -21.51 2.09
CA ASN A 297 30.45 -22.82 1.47
C ASN A 297 29.94 -22.67 0.04
N ASN A 298 30.89 -22.48 -0.87
CA ASN A 298 30.69 -22.57 -2.30
C ASN A 298 30.29 -24.02 -2.66
N THR A 299 29.01 -24.32 -2.72
CA THR A 299 28.46 -25.28 -3.69
C THR A 299 26.97 -24.99 -3.90
N PRO A 300 26.51 -24.68 -5.12
CA PRO A 300 25.09 -24.68 -5.42
C PRO A 300 24.63 -26.14 -5.41
N TYR A 301 23.96 -26.54 -4.32
CA TYR A 301 23.34 -27.87 -4.21
C TYR A 301 22.19 -27.96 -5.22
N LYS A 302 22.48 -28.37 -6.46
CA LYS A 302 21.48 -28.83 -7.42
C LYS A 302 21.01 -30.22 -6.99
N MET A 303 20.00 -30.28 -6.13
CA MET A 303 19.29 -31.55 -5.89
C MET A 303 18.11 -31.66 -6.85
N ASN A 304 18.29 -32.52 -7.85
CA ASN A 304 17.19 -33.09 -8.62
C ASN A 304 16.51 -34.15 -7.74
N ASP A 305 15.25 -33.96 -7.34
CA ASP A 305 14.45 -35.12 -6.95
C ASP A 305 12.94 -34.92 -7.12
N LYS A 306 12.37 -35.71 -8.04
CA LYS A 306 10.93 -35.77 -8.36
C LYS A 306 10.07 -36.31 -7.20
N ASN A 307 10.70 -36.90 -6.18
CA ASN A 307 10.01 -37.50 -5.03
C ASN A 307 9.54 -36.49 -3.97
N ILE A 308 10.06 -35.25 -4.01
CA ILE A 308 9.71 -34.19 -3.06
C ILE A 308 8.27 -33.68 -3.30
N SER A 309 7.85 -33.56 -4.56
CA SER A 309 6.51 -33.06 -4.94
C SER A 309 5.35 -33.84 -4.28
N LYS A 310 5.52 -35.16 -4.11
CA LYS A 310 4.48 -36.02 -3.53
C LYS A 310 4.40 -35.83 -2.00
N ARG A 311 5.56 -35.79 -1.34
CA ARG A 311 5.68 -35.58 0.11
C ARG A 311 5.28 -34.15 0.55
N PHE A 312 5.47 -33.16 -0.32
CA PHE A 312 5.07 -31.77 -0.07
C PHE A 312 3.56 -31.52 -0.23
N LYS A 313 2.87 -32.25 -1.11
CA LYS A 313 1.39 -32.21 -1.16
C LYS A 313 0.76 -32.78 0.11
N GLU A 314 1.34 -33.84 0.67
CA GLU A 314 0.90 -34.41 1.96
C GLU A 314 1.17 -33.46 3.12
N LEU A 315 2.34 -32.79 3.18
CA LEU A 315 2.65 -31.80 4.22
C LEU A 315 1.82 -30.51 4.15
N GLN A 316 1.43 -30.06 2.94
CA GLN A 316 0.50 -28.93 2.79
C GLN A 316 -0.92 -29.29 3.25
N LEU A 317 -1.37 -30.52 3.00
CA LEU A 317 -2.67 -31.00 3.45
C LEU A 317 -2.70 -31.18 4.98
N LEU A 318 -1.63 -31.69 5.57
CA LEU A 318 -1.50 -31.84 7.03
C LEU A 318 -1.47 -30.49 7.76
N ASN A 319 -0.73 -29.49 7.26
CA ASN A 319 -0.74 -28.14 7.85
C ASN A 319 -2.11 -27.44 7.72
N TYR A 320 -2.86 -27.71 6.65
CA TYR A 320 -4.21 -27.16 6.46
C TYR A 320 -5.23 -27.82 7.39
N ILE A 321 -5.05 -29.10 7.72
CA ILE A 321 -5.88 -29.84 8.67
C ILE A 321 -5.54 -29.44 10.12
N ASP A 322 -4.27 -29.19 10.45
CA ASP A 322 -3.85 -28.68 11.77
C ASP A 322 -4.35 -27.24 12.03
N GLU A 323 -4.39 -26.37 11.01
CA GLU A 323 -4.98 -25.03 11.11
C GLU A 323 -6.52 -25.05 11.27
N LEU A 324 -7.19 -26.14 10.85
CA LEU A 324 -8.65 -26.27 10.92
C LEU A 324 -9.15 -27.08 12.14
N PHE A 325 -8.35 -28.00 12.69
CA PHE A 325 -8.81 -28.96 13.72
C PHE A 325 -7.83 -29.26 14.87
N GLY A 326 -6.70 -28.56 14.99
CA GLY A 326 -5.71 -28.83 16.05
C GLY A 326 -5.99 -28.16 17.39
N SER A 327 -6.87 -28.75 18.21
CA SER A 327 -6.84 -28.58 19.67
C SER A 327 -5.68 -29.38 20.28
N ASP A 328 -5.15 -28.85 21.40
CA ASP A 328 -4.23 -29.49 22.34
C ASP A 328 -2.74 -29.64 21.93
N ASN A 329 -1.96 -28.59 22.19
CA ASN A 329 -0.88 -28.71 23.18
C ASN A 329 -0.29 -27.36 23.61
N LYS A 330 -0.03 -27.28 24.92
CA LYS A 330 0.39 -26.10 25.69
C LYS A 330 1.79 -25.59 25.29
N ASN A 331 1.97 -24.27 25.46
CA ASN A 331 3.23 -23.54 25.59
C ASN A 331 3.95 -22.97 24.35
N ILE A 332 3.24 -22.30 23.43
CA ILE A 332 3.77 -21.09 22.73
C ILE A 332 2.62 -20.11 22.49
N LYS A 333 2.31 -19.24 23.48
CA LYS A 333 1.47 -18.06 23.25
C LYS A 333 2.34 -16.92 22.72
N CYS A 334 2.60 -16.91 21.41
CA CYS A 334 2.77 -15.63 20.71
C CYS A 334 1.37 -14.99 20.65
N LEU A 335 0.97 -14.32 21.73
CA LEU A 335 -0.28 -13.56 21.78
C LEU A 335 -0.23 -12.47 20.70
N ASN A 336 -1.14 -12.58 19.73
CA ASN A 336 -1.57 -11.48 18.88
C ASN A 336 -1.98 -10.31 19.79
N ARG A 337 -1.08 -9.36 20.08
CA ARG A 337 -1.44 -8.15 20.82
C ARG A 337 -2.22 -7.23 19.89
N ILE A 338 -3.53 -7.21 20.06
CA ILE A 338 -4.43 -6.24 19.44
C ILE A 338 -3.97 -4.84 19.90
N PRO A 339 -3.80 -3.84 19.00
CA PRO A 339 -3.48 -2.47 19.40
C PRO A 339 -4.51 -1.93 20.41
N ILE A 340 -4.07 -1.15 21.41
CA ILE A 340 -4.92 -0.67 22.54
C ILE A 340 -6.19 0.02 22.05
N ASN A 341 -6.09 0.83 20.98
CA ASN A 341 -7.24 1.52 20.40
C ASN A 341 -8.26 0.59 19.70
N ARG A 342 -7.91 -0.68 19.47
CA ARG A 342 -8.76 -1.72 18.86
C ARG A 342 -9.17 -2.81 19.84
N MET A 343 -8.69 -2.76 21.09
CA MET A 343 -9.19 -3.63 22.15
C MET A 343 -10.68 -3.34 22.37
N SER A 344 -11.47 -4.38 22.65
CA SER A 344 -12.81 -4.21 23.21
C SER A 344 -12.73 -3.52 24.59
N ASN A 345 -13.84 -2.99 25.09
CA ASN A 345 -13.85 -2.32 26.40
C ASN A 345 -13.37 -3.26 27.52
N PHE A 346 -13.78 -4.52 27.48
CA PHE A 346 -13.34 -5.54 28.44
C PHE A 346 -11.82 -5.79 28.35
N GLU A 347 -11.28 -5.96 27.15
CA GLU A 347 -9.84 -6.16 26.95
C GLU A 347 -9.02 -4.94 27.37
N LEU A 348 -9.52 -3.74 27.10
CA LEU A 348 -8.86 -2.48 27.45
C LEU A 348 -8.79 -2.28 28.97
N VAL A 349 -9.90 -2.52 29.68
CA VAL A 349 -9.95 -2.42 31.15
C VAL A 349 -9.06 -3.49 31.78
N ASN A 350 -9.12 -4.73 31.28
CA ASN A 350 -8.26 -5.80 31.77
C ASN A 350 -6.78 -5.51 31.47
N TYR A 351 -6.47 -4.91 30.32
CA TYR A 351 -5.13 -4.47 30.00
C TYR A 351 -4.63 -3.41 31.00
N TYR A 352 -5.44 -2.39 31.28
CA TYR A 352 -5.11 -1.34 32.25
C TYR A 352 -4.85 -1.89 33.67
N HIS A 353 -5.68 -2.81 34.16
CA HIS A 353 -5.47 -3.43 35.48
C HIS A 353 -4.21 -4.30 35.59
N ASN A 354 -3.69 -4.80 34.47
CA ASN A 354 -2.50 -5.65 34.42
C ASN A 354 -1.22 -4.86 34.06
N LEU A 355 -1.28 -3.53 34.07
CA LEU A 355 -0.10 -2.70 33.84
C LEU A 355 0.85 -2.77 35.04
N ASP A 356 2.14 -3.00 34.77
CA ASP A 356 3.20 -2.92 35.77
C ASP A 356 3.53 -1.46 36.06
N LEU A 357 2.82 -0.88 37.03
CA LEU A 357 2.94 0.53 37.40
C LEU A 357 4.34 0.92 37.90
N GLU A 358 5.15 -0.03 38.38
CA GLU A 358 6.48 0.27 38.90
C GLU A 358 7.49 0.56 37.78
N ASN A 359 7.32 -0.06 36.61
CA ASN A 359 8.23 0.06 35.45
C ASN A 359 7.57 0.67 34.21
N ILE A 360 6.37 1.24 34.35
CA ILE A 360 5.60 1.75 33.21
C ILE A 360 6.11 3.10 32.70
N ASN A 361 6.12 3.25 31.38
CA ASN A 361 6.29 4.55 30.75
C ASN A 361 5.06 5.44 31.02
N LEU A 362 5.28 6.63 31.60
CA LEU A 362 4.21 7.57 31.96
C LEU A 362 3.38 8.04 30.75
N GLN A 363 4.00 8.19 29.58
CA GLN A 363 3.28 8.53 28.34
C GLN A 363 2.35 7.41 27.89
N HIS A 364 2.77 6.16 28.07
CA HIS A 364 1.93 5.00 27.76
C HIS A 364 0.75 4.90 28.72
N LEU A 365 0.98 5.09 30.03
CA LEU A 365 -0.10 5.14 31.02
C LEU A 365 -1.10 6.27 30.69
N GLY A 366 -0.58 7.48 30.40
CA GLY A 366 -1.41 8.60 29.98
C GLY A 366 -2.19 8.34 28.68
N TYR A 367 -1.60 7.64 27.72
CA TYR A 367 -2.29 7.25 26.48
C TYR A 367 -3.41 6.22 26.71
N VAL A 368 -3.17 5.21 27.56
CA VAL A 368 -4.21 4.22 27.93
C VAL A 368 -5.35 4.89 28.68
N GLU A 369 -5.04 5.76 29.65
CA GLU A 369 -6.04 6.53 30.39
C GLU A 369 -6.82 7.48 29.47
N ASN A 370 -6.20 8.08 28.45
CA ASN A 370 -6.90 8.87 27.43
C ASN A 370 -7.85 8.02 26.58
N ILE A 371 -7.48 6.80 26.18
CA ILE A 371 -8.38 5.91 25.43
C ILE A 371 -9.55 5.45 26.32
N LEU A 372 -9.30 5.17 27.61
CA LEU A 372 -10.35 4.85 28.57
C LEU A 372 -11.32 6.04 28.73
N LEU A 373 -10.80 7.27 28.81
CA LEU A 373 -11.60 8.48 28.86
C LEU A 373 -12.42 8.71 27.59
N GLU A 374 -11.81 8.54 26.40
CA GLU A 374 -12.50 8.64 25.10
C GLU A 374 -13.68 7.65 24.95
N ARG A 375 -13.72 6.60 25.77
CA ARG A 375 -14.74 5.55 25.75
C ARG A 375 -15.67 5.57 26.97
N ASP A 376 -15.68 6.67 27.74
CA ASP A 376 -16.49 6.83 28.95
C ASP A 376 -16.21 5.76 30.03
N LEU A 377 -14.97 5.26 30.10
CA LEU A 377 -14.50 4.30 31.10
C LEU A 377 -13.65 4.97 32.20
N ASN A 378 -13.90 6.25 32.45
CA ASN A 378 -13.21 7.05 33.46
C ASN A 378 -13.46 6.59 34.91
N CYS A 379 -14.48 5.75 35.15
CA CYS A 379 -14.71 5.13 36.45
C CYS A 379 -13.53 4.24 36.93
N PHE A 380 -12.69 3.75 36.02
CA PHE A 380 -11.51 2.92 36.34
C PHE A 380 -10.23 3.73 36.57
N THR A 381 -10.17 4.97 36.06
CA THR A 381 -8.96 5.82 36.10
C THR A 381 -9.11 7.04 37.00
N HIS A 382 -10.36 7.39 37.33
CA HIS A 382 -10.76 8.60 38.06
C HIS A 382 -10.31 9.91 37.40
N ILE A 383 -10.13 9.90 36.08
CA ILE A 383 -9.74 11.06 35.28
C ILE A 383 -10.94 11.63 34.55
N ASN A 384 -11.13 12.96 34.61
CA ASN A 384 -12.18 13.65 33.87
C ASN A 384 -11.63 14.56 32.75
N THR A 385 -10.31 14.62 32.57
CA THR A 385 -9.62 15.47 31.59
C THR A 385 -8.49 14.72 30.91
N PRO A 386 -8.34 14.79 29.58
CA PRO A 386 -7.29 14.06 28.88
C PRO A 386 -5.90 14.57 29.28
N HIS A 387 -4.96 13.65 29.40
CA HIS A 387 -3.55 13.95 29.63
C HIS A 387 -2.91 14.63 28.42
N ASP A 388 -2.12 15.68 28.67
CA ASP A 388 -1.19 16.20 27.69
C ASP A 388 0.06 15.31 27.64
N LEU A 389 0.09 14.40 26.65
CA LEU A 389 1.18 13.44 26.48
C LEU A 389 2.56 14.08 26.26
N ASN A 390 2.63 15.39 25.98
CA ASN A 390 3.91 16.11 25.81
C ASN A 390 4.41 16.76 27.12
N ASN A 391 3.59 16.77 28.17
CA ASN A 391 3.91 17.43 29.45
C ASN A 391 3.36 16.62 30.65
N LEU A 392 3.67 15.32 30.69
CA LEU A 392 3.30 14.43 31.79
C LEU A 392 4.37 14.43 32.88
N THR A 393 3.94 14.56 34.14
CA THR A 393 4.83 14.42 35.31
C THR A 393 4.39 13.27 36.22
N ALA A 394 5.34 12.55 36.82
CA ALA A 394 5.04 11.44 37.76
C ALA A 394 4.13 11.89 38.92
N ASN A 395 4.27 13.16 39.34
CA ASN A 395 3.49 13.76 40.42
C ASN A 395 1.97 13.69 40.19
N ASP A 396 1.49 13.75 38.94
CA ASP A 396 0.06 13.70 38.61
C ASP A 396 -0.57 12.32 38.82
N PHE A 397 0.25 11.27 38.77
CA PHE A 397 -0.15 9.89 39.03
C PHE A 397 0.04 9.53 40.52
N ILE A 398 1.13 9.98 41.14
CA ILE A 398 1.43 9.75 42.56
C ILE A 398 0.36 10.39 43.46
N LYS A 399 -0.09 11.61 43.14
CA LYS A 399 -1.19 12.27 43.86
C LYS A 399 -2.51 11.49 43.83
N ARG A 400 -2.67 10.56 42.88
CA ARG A 400 -3.84 9.67 42.74
C ARG A 400 -3.62 8.29 43.37
N GLY A 401 -2.52 8.08 44.09
CA GLY A 401 -2.21 6.80 44.75
C GLY A 401 -1.60 5.74 43.82
N LEU A 402 -1.17 6.11 42.62
CA LEU A 402 -0.44 5.21 41.73
C LEU A 402 1.07 5.29 42.04
N ASN A 403 1.66 4.19 42.48
CA ASN A 403 3.10 4.06 42.68
C ASN A 403 3.81 3.92 41.33
N VAL A 404 4.09 5.04 40.69
CA VAL A 404 4.93 5.13 39.49
C VAL A 404 6.29 5.73 39.86
N ASN A 405 7.37 5.03 39.54
CA ASN A 405 8.72 5.55 39.75
C ASN A 405 9.09 6.56 38.65
N PRO A 406 9.60 7.75 39.00
CA PRO A 406 10.22 8.63 38.02
C PRO A 406 11.52 7.97 37.53
N SER A 407 11.56 7.59 36.25
CA SER A 407 12.79 7.15 35.57
C SER A 407 13.59 8.35 35.08
#